data_AF-A0A367L944-F1
#
_entry.id   AF-A0A367L944-F1
#
_cell.length_a   1.000
_cell.length_b   1.000
_cell.length_c   1.000
_cell.angle_alpha   90.00
_cell.angle_beta   90.00
_cell.angle_gamma   90.00
#
_symmetry.space_group_name_H-M   'P 1'
#
loop_
_entity.id
_entity.type
_entity.pdbx_description
1 polymer ?
#
loop_
_entity_poly.entity_id
_entity_poly.type
_entity_poly.pdbx_seq_one_letter_code
_entity_poly.pdbx_strand_id
1 'polypeptide(L)'
;MGRDFEVSREKYSFAKLSGSGNYTHWALRMDSLLIREKLQGALGSIAHNKSEDALALIRLQLEDGPLTQIMHLRSAKEAWDKLKDLYNPALRIDSLLIREKLQGALGSIAYNKSEDALALIRLQLEDGPLT
;
A
#
# COMPACT_ATOMS: atom_id res chain seq x y z
N MET A 1 21.97 37.19 35.14
CA MET A 1 20.59 36.87 34.72
C MET A 1 20.66 36.22 33.34
N GLY A 2 20.73 34.89 33.29
CA GLY A 2 20.65 34.15 32.04
C GLY A 2 19.21 34.13 31.58
N ARG A 3 18.94 34.66 30.38
CA ARG A 3 17.63 34.48 29.75
C ARG A 3 17.61 33.07 29.19
N ASP A 4 16.90 32.17 29.86
CA ASP A 4 16.51 30.89 29.30
C ASP A 4 15.69 31.19 28.04
N PHE A 5 16.29 30.97 26.88
CA PHE A 5 15.56 30.93 25.63
C PHE A 5 14.70 29.67 25.66
N GLU A 6 13.49 29.78 26.20
CA GLU A 6 12.44 28.80 25.96
C GLU A 6 12.12 28.87 24.46
N VAL A 7 12.81 28.02 23.67
CA VAL A 7 12.40 27.75 22.29
C VAL A 7 11.01 27.16 22.39
N SER A 8 10.00 27.99 22.17
CA SER A 8 8.63 27.55 21.98
C SER A 8 8.67 26.55 20.82
N ARG A 9 8.65 25.25 21.13
CA ARG A 9 8.52 24.21 20.12
C ARG A 9 7.15 24.41 19.49
N GLU A 10 7.08 25.18 18.42
CA GLU A 10 5.85 25.29 17.63
C GLU A 10 5.38 23.86 17.35
N LYS A 11 4.18 23.54 17.85
CA LYS A 11 3.53 22.26 17.60
C LYS A 11 3.33 22.17 16.09
N TYR A 12 4.25 21.48 15.42
CA TYR A 12 4.17 21.24 13.99
C TYR A 12 2.89 20.45 13.72
N SER A 13 1.92 21.12 13.13
CA SER A 13 0.59 20.59 12.85
C SER A 13 0.40 20.58 11.35
N PHE A 14 0.00 19.44 10.81
CA PHE A 14 -0.39 19.30 9.41
C PHE A 14 -1.67 18.50 9.32
N ALA A 15 -2.32 18.56 8.15
CA ALA A 15 -3.56 17.84 7.90
C ALA A 15 -3.37 16.34 8.18
N LYS A 16 -4.23 15.79 9.04
CA LYS A 16 -4.30 14.37 9.36
C LYS A 16 -4.63 13.55 8.11
N LEU A 17 -4.24 12.28 8.09
CA LEU A 17 -4.62 11.38 7.01
C LEU A 17 -6.13 11.18 7.04
N SER A 18 -6.80 11.51 5.94
CA SER A 18 -8.23 11.29 5.77
C SER A 18 -8.53 10.23 4.71
N GLY A 19 -7.63 10.06 3.74
CA GLY A 19 -7.71 9.00 2.74
C GLY A 19 -6.70 9.17 1.61
N SER A 20 -6.98 8.54 0.47
CA SER A 20 -6.05 8.53 -0.68
C SER A 20 -5.79 9.94 -1.25
N GLY A 21 -6.75 10.86 -1.12
CA GLY A 21 -6.65 12.22 -1.68
C GLY A 21 -5.54 13.06 -1.06
N ASN A 22 -5.16 12.80 0.20
CA ASN A 22 -4.09 13.53 0.88
C ASN A 22 -2.91 12.64 1.31
N TYR A 23 -2.92 11.35 0.98
CA TYR A 23 -1.91 10.39 1.41
C TYR A 23 -0.49 10.82 1.02
N THR A 24 -0.24 11.23 -0.22
CA THR A 24 1.11 11.57 -0.68
C THR A 24 1.74 12.69 0.14
N HIS A 25 0.98 13.77 0.37
CA HIS A 25 1.45 14.89 1.18
C HIS A 25 1.54 14.54 2.67
N TRP A 26 0.59 13.77 3.18
CA TRP A 26 0.61 13.29 4.56
C TRP A 26 1.83 12.40 4.82
N ALA A 27 2.13 11.45 3.93
CA ALA A 27 3.25 10.52 4.08
C ALA A 27 4.59 11.26 4.12
N LEU A 28 4.79 12.25 3.22
CA LEU A 28 6.00 13.08 3.22
C LEU A 28 6.16 13.88 4.53
N ARG A 29 5.07 14.46 5.03
CA ARG A 29 5.09 15.25 6.28
C ARG A 29 5.28 14.35 7.51
N MET A 30 4.64 13.19 7.53
CA MET A 30 4.73 12.22 8.60
C MET A 30 6.12 11.59 8.68
N ASP A 31 6.75 11.27 7.55
CA ASP A 31 8.12 10.79 7.50
C ASP A 31 9.10 11.85 8.03
N SER A 32 8.93 13.10 7.59
CA SER A 32 9.70 14.24 8.13
C SER A 32 9.54 14.41 9.64
N LEU A 33 8.32 14.23 10.16
CA LEU A 33 8.04 14.27 11.60
C LEU A 33 8.73 13.11 12.34
N LEU A 34 8.67 11.89 11.82
CA LEU A 34 9.34 10.73 12.40
C LEU A 34 10.86 10.90 12.40
N ILE A 35 11.46 11.49 11.36
CA ILE A 35 12.91 11.80 11.32
C ILE A 35 13.25 12.81 12.43
N ARG A 36 12.46 13.88 12.56
CA ARG A 36 12.69 14.92 13.57
C ARG A 36 12.63 14.38 15.00
N GLU A 37 11.68 13.50 15.27
CA GLU A 37 11.54 12.85 16.59
C GLU A 37 12.51 11.66 16.78
N LYS A 38 13.36 11.36 15.79
CA LYS A 38 14.32 10.23 15.79
C LYS A 38 13.62 8.87 15.91
N LEU A 39 12.46 8.73 15.29
CA LEU A 39 11.58 7.57 15.29
C LEU A 39 11.50 6.85 13.93
N GLN A 40 12.05 7.44 12.87
CA GLN A 40 11.97 6.88 11.51
C GLN A 40 12.54 5.45 11.41
N GLY A 41 13.57 5.13 12.20
CA GLY A 41 14.15 3.78 12.26
C GLY A 41 13.15 2.68 12.69
N ALA A 42 12.06 3.04 13.38
CA ALA A 42 10.99 2.10 13.77
C ALA A 42 10.15 1.58 12.58
N LEU A 43 10.27 2.22 11.41
CA LEU A 43 9.66 1.73 10.17
C LEU A 43 10.52 0.66 9.46
N GLY A 44 11.76 0.46 9.91
CA GLY A 44 12.69 -0.53 9.36
C GLY A 44 12.42 -1.96 9.85
N SER A 45 13.09 -2.93 9.21
CA SER A 45 12.98 -4.36 9.56
C SER A 45 13.81 -4.79 10.78
N ILE A 46 14.73 -3.95 11.23
CA ILE A 46 15.54 -4.21 12.42
C ILE A 46 14.80 -3.57 13.58
N ALA A 47 14.36 -4.39 14.55
CA ALA A 47 13.59 -3.98 15.71
C ALA A 47 14.33 -2.88 16.51
N HIS A 48 14.13 -1.63 16.13
CA HIS A 48 14.67 -0.50 16.84
C HIS A 48 13.77 -0.17 18.02
N ASN A 49 14.40 0.31 19.10
CA ASN A 49 13.70 0.92 20.22
C ASN A 49 12.69 1.96 19.70
N LYS A 50 11.58 2.17 20.44
CA LYS A 50 10.56 3.20 20.16
C LYS A 50 9.55 2.91 19.04
N SER A 51 9.31 1.64 18.68
CA SER A 51 8.17 1.28 17.82
C SER A 51 6.83 1.75 18.38
N GLU A 52 6.63 1.68 19.69
CA GLU A 52 5.40 2.15 20.34
C GLU A 52 5.24 3.67 20.23
N ASP A 53 6.32 4.44 20.42
CA ASP A 53 6.31 5.90 20.27
C ASP A 53 6.01 6.31 18.83
N ALA A 54 6.64 5.63 17.87
CA ALA A 54 6.39 5.87 16.45
C ALA A 54 4.93 5.55 16.07
N LEU A 55 4.41 4.43 16.57
CA LEU A 55 3.03 4.03 16.34
C LEU A 55 2.04 5.02 16.96
N ALA A 56 2.29 5.46 18.20
CA ALA A 56 1.48 6.47 18.87
C ALA A 56 1.48 7.78 18.07
N LEU A 57 2.66 8.22 17.61
CA LEU A 57 2.77 9.43 16.81
C LEU A 57 2.01 9.32 15.48
N ILE A 58 2.12 8.17 14.80
CA ILE A 58 1.34 7.89 13.58
C ILE A 58 -0.15 8.00 13.88
N ARG A 59 -0.65 7.30 14.92
CA ARG A 59 -2.08 7.29 15.30
C ARG A 59 -2.63 8.69 15.58
N LEU A 60 -1.84 9.56 16.20
CA LEU A 60 -2.23 10.95 16.47
C LEU A 60 -2.41 11.79 15.20
N GLN A 61 -1.79 11.38 14.09
CA GLN A 61 -1.86 12.06 12.79
C GLN A 61 -2.89 11.44 11.82
N LEU A 62 -3.82 10.64 12.33
CA LEU A 62 -4.91 10.01 11.56
C LEU A 62 -6.27 10.59 11.95
N GLU A 63 -7.18 10.67 10.97
CA GLU A 63 -8.62 10.76 11.20
C GLU A 63 -9.18 9.40 11.69
N ASP A 64 -10.41 9.38 12.20
CA ASP A 64 -11.03 8.20 12.81
C ASP A 64 -11.13 7.00 11.85
N GLY A 65 -11.36 7.27 10.56
CA GLY A 65 -11.44 6.23 9.52
C GLY A 65 -10.15 5.42 9.40
N PRO A 66 -9.02 6.04 8.96
CA PRO A 66 -7.73 5.36 8.91
C PRO A 66 -7.27 4.82 10.27
N LEU A 67 -7.58 5.51 11.38
CA LEU A 67 -7.21 5.06 12.73
C LEU A 67 -7.86 3.70 13.08
N THR A 68 -9.15 3.55 12.79
CA THR A 68 -9.89 2.31 13.02
C THR A 68 -9.29 1.14 12.25
N GLN A 69 -8.80 1.38 11.02
CA GLN A 69 -8.24 0.33 10.17
C GLN A 69 -6.90 -0.23 10.67
N ILE A 70 -6.16 0.52 11.49
CA ILE A 70 -4.88 0.09 12.07
C ILE A 70 -4.94 -0.18 13.57
N MET A 71 -6.13 -0.19 14.17
CA MET A 71 -6.30 -0.20 15.63
C MET A 71 -5.66 -1.42 16.33
N HIS A 72 -5.64 -2.57 15.65
CA HIS A 72 -5.10 -3.82 16.20
C HIS A 72 -3.59 -4.01 15.96
N LEU A 73 -2.97 -3.16 15.14
CA LEU A 73 -1.56 -3.27 14.80
C LEU A 73 -0.70 -2.79 15.96
N ARG A 74 0.40 -3.50 16.23
CA ARG A 74 1.29 -3.22 17.37
C ARG A 74 2.65 -2.68 16.94
N SER A 75 3.00 -2.82 15.66
CA SER A 75 4.21 -2.26 15.09
C SER A 75 3.93 -0.99 14.30
N ALA A 76 4.81 0.01 14.45
CA ALA A 76 4.78 1.20 13.61
C ALA A 76 4.97 0.85 12.12
N LYS A 77 5.82 -0.12 11.83
CA LYS A 77 6.04 -0.64 10.47
C LYS A 77 4.77 -1.24 9.88
N GLU A 78 4.10 -2.12 10.63
CA GLU A 78 2.85 -2.75 10.17
C GLU A 78 1.78 -1.69 9.87
N ALA A 79 1.64 -0.71 10.77
CA ALA A 79 0.71 0.39 10.57
C ALA A 79 1.06 1.23 9.33
N TRP A 80 2.32 1.59 9.17
CA TRP A 80 2.81 2.36 8.03
C TRP A 80 2.58 1.64 6.70
N ASP A 81 2.94 0.36 6.63
CA ASP A 81 2.77 -0.48 5.44
C ASP A 81 1.29 -0.66 5.11
N LYS A 82 0.43 -0.87 6.12
CA LYS A 82 -1.01 -1.00 5.93
C LYS A 82 -1.64 0.29 5.39
N LEU A 83 -1.26 1.45 5.92
CA LEU A 83 -1.71 2.75 5.42
C LEU A 83 -1.23 2.99 3.99
N LYS A 84 0.00 2.60 3.66
CA LYS A 84 0.55 2.66 2.31
C LYS A 84 -0.26 1.78 1.33
N ASP A 85 -0.53 0.54 1.71
CA ASP A 85 -1.34 -0.39 0.90
C ASP A 85 -2.74 0.15 0.61
N LEU A 86 -3.40 0.73 1.62
CA LEU A 86 -4.77 1.21 1.51
C LEU A 86 -4.91 2.53 0.76
N TYR A 87 -3.98 3.47 1.00
CA TYR A 87 -4.17 4.86 0.61
C TYR A 87 -3.21 5.36 -0.47
N ASN A 88 -2.13 4.64 -0.79
CA ASN A 88 -1.22 5.06 -1.85
C ASN A 88 -1.87 4.89 -3.24
N PRO A 89 -2.17 5.99 -3.95
CA PRO A 89 -2.81 5.89 -5.25
C PRO A 89 -1.93 5.21 -6.30
N ALA A 90 -0.59 5.33 -6.21
CA ALA A 90 0.32 4.71 -7.18
C ALA A 90 0.26 3.18 -7.12
N LEU A 91 0.31 2.59 -5.92
CA LEU A 91 0.16 1.14 -5.73
C LEU A 91 -1.21 0.63 -6.23
N ARG A 92 -2.24 1.46 -6.10
CA ARG A 92 -3.60 1.12 -6.54
C ARG A 92 -3.70 1.12 -8.07
N ILE A 93 -3.06 2.06 -8.75
CA ILE A 93 -3.02 2.09 -10.23
C ILE A 93 -2.21 0.92 -10.78
N ASP A 94 -1.04 0.64 -10.19
CA ASP A 94 -0.19 -0.48 -10.63
C ASP A 94 -0.91 -1.83 -10.49
N SER A 95 -1.59 -2.04 -9.36
CA SER A 95 -2.35 -3.28 -9.14
C SER A 95 -3.56 -3.44 -10.06
N LEU A 96 -4.23 -2.34 -10.45
CA LEU A 96 -5.31 -2.37 -11.44
C LEU A 96 -4.78 -2.77 -12.83
N LEU A 97 -3.69 -2.15 -13.27
CA LEU A 97 -3.07 -2.46 -14.56
C LEU A 97 -2.58 -3.91 -14.62
N ILE A 98 -1.97 -4.42 -13.54
CA ILE A 98 -1.55 -5.82 -13.44
C ILE A 98 -2.75 -6.76 -13.54
N ARG A 99 -3.86 -6.45 -12.85
CA ARG A 99 -5.09 -7.27 -12.92
C ARG A 99 -5.67 -7.31 -14.32
N GLU A 100 -5.74 -6.17 -15.01
CA GLU A 100 -6.21 -6.09 -16.39
C GLU A 100 -5.36 -6.95 -17.33
N LYS A 101 -4.03 -6.83 -17.23
CA LYS A 101 -3.08 -7.64 -18.02
C LYS A 101 -3.23 -9.13 -17.76
N LEU A 102 -3.40 -9.54 -16.49
CA LEU A 102 -3.61 -10.94 -16.12
C LEU A 102 -4.93 -11.48 -16.66
N GLN A 103 -6.02 -10.70 -16.59
CA GLN A 103 -7.32 -11.09 -17.14
C GLN A 103 -7.25 -11.28 -18.67
N GLY A 104 -6.58 -10.36 -19.38
CA GLY A 104 -6.36 -10.49 -20.82
C GLY A 104 -5.55 -11.73 -21.19
N ALA A 105 -4.46 -12.01 -20.45
CA ALA A 105 -3.64 -13.19 -20.67
C ALA A 105 -4.42 -14.50 -20.43
N LEU A 106 -5.22 -14.57 -19.36
CA LEU A 106 -6.06 -15.72 -19.08
C LEU A 106 -7.14 -15.94 -20.15
N GLY A 107 -7.75 -14.86 -20.64
CA GLY A 107 -8.70 -14.92 -21.76
C GLY A 107 -8.07 -15.46 -23.04
N SER A 108 -6.87 -14.99 -23.39
CA SER A 108 -6.13 -15.47 -24.56
C SER A 108 -5.73 -16.95 -24.44
N ILE A 109 -5.29 -17.39 -23.26
CA ILE A 109 -4.96 -18.80 -23.01
C ILE A 109 -6.20 -19.69 -23.15
N ALA A 110 -7.35 -19.24 -22.62
CA ALA A 110 -8.61 -19.99 -22.74
C ALA A 110 -9.06 -20.09 -24.20
N TYR A 111 -8.97 -19.00 -24.96
CA TYR A 111 -9.31 -18.95 -26.38
C TYR A 111 -8.42 -19.88 -27.22
N ASN A 112 -7.10 -19.81 -27.05
CA ASN A 112 -6.18 -20.65 -27.82
C ASN A 112 -6.40 -22.14 -27.56
N LYS A 113 -6.60 -22.54 -26.29
CA LYS A 113 -6.91 -23.93 -25.93
C LYS A 113 -8.22 -24.43 -26.55
N SER A 114 -9.23 -23.54 -26.69
CA SER A 114 -10.48 -23.91 -27.35
C SER A 114 -10.32 -24.09 -28.86
N GLU A 115 -9.54 -23.25 -29.53
CA GLU A 115 -9.23 -23.40 -30.96
C GLU A 115 -8.42 -24.68 -31.24
N ASP A 116 -7.42 -24.97 -30.42
CA ASP A 116 -6.64 -26.20 -30.52
C ASP A 116 -7.54 -27.45 -30.40
N ALA A 117 -8.48 -27.44 -29.45
CA ALA A 117 -9.43 -28.53 -29.27
C ALA A 117 -10.39 -28.68 -30.47
N LEU A 118 -10.87 -27.56 -31.04
CA LEU A 118 -11.72 -27.57 -32.23
C LEU A 118 -10.96 -28.06 -33.46
N ALA A 119 -9.69 -27.69 -33.62
CA ALA A 119 -8.84 -28.14 -34.72
C ALA A 119 -8.62 -29.66 -34.68
N LEU A 120 -8.39 -30.23 -33.49
CA LEU A 120 -8.26 -31.68 -33.31
C LEU A 120 -9.57 -32.42 -33.65
N ILE A 121 -10.73 -31.88 -33.24
CA ILE A 121 -12.04 -32.47 -33.57
C ILE A 121 -12.27 -32.46 -35.09
N ARG A 122 -11.93 -31.36 -35.78
CA ARG A 122 -12.08 -31.24 -37.24
C ARG A 122 -11.21 -32.25 -37.99
N LEU A 123 -9.95 -32.39 -37.59
CA LEU A 123 -9.01 -33.37 -38.18
C LEU A 123 -9.57 -34.81 -38.09
N GLN A 124 -10.16 -35.16 -36.93
CA GLN A 124 -10.75 -36.48 -36.71
C GLN A 124 -12.00 -36.75 -37.58
N LEU A 125 -12.70 -35.70 -38.01
CA LEU A 125 -13.90 -35.79 -38.83
C LEU A 125 -13.58 -35.80 -40.34
N GLU A 126 -12.44 -35.21 -40.75
CA GLU A 126 -11.99 -35.17 -42.14
C GLU A 126 -11.29 -36.47 -42.59
N ASP A 127 -10.66 -37.21 -41.67
CA ASP A 127 -10.07 -38.55 -41.92
C ASP A 127 -11.07 -39.72 -41.78
N GLY A 128 -12.38 -39.45 -41.81
CA GLY A 128 -13.41 -40.50 -41.86
C GLY A 128 -13.27 -41.38 -43.12
N PRO A 129 -13.44 -42.71 -43.02
CA PRO A 129 -13.07 -43.61 -44.11
C PRO A 129 -13.83 -43.26 -45.41
N LEU A 130 -13.08 -43.04 -46.48
CA LEU A 130 -13.59 -43.06 -47.86
C LEU A 130 -14.08 -44.50 -48.14
N THR A 131 -15.35 -44.76 -47.83
CA THR A 131 -16.07 -45.95 -48.32
C THR A 131 -16.57 -45.72 -49.74
#